data_AF-A0A9C9KUA4-F1
#
_entry.id   AF-A0A9C9KUA4-F1
#
_cell.length_a   1.000
_cell.length_b   1.000
_cell.length_c   1.000
_cell.angle_alpha   90.00
_cell.angle_beta   90.00
_cell.angle_gamma   90.00
#
_symmetry.space_group_name_H-M   'P 1'
#
loop_
_entity.id
_entity.type
_entity.pdbx_description
1 polymer ?
#
loop_
_entity_poly.entity_id
_entity_poly.type
_entity_poly.pdbx_seq_one_letter_code
_entity_poly.pdbx_strand_id
1 'polypeptide(L)'
;MTTQSAIEWTEQTWNPVTGCTKISPGCKHCYAETMARRLTAMGVHGYENGFNLTLLPERLAEPLRRKKPTVYFVNSMSDLFHEEIPDTYIQQVFDVIRQTPQHTYQILTKRAERLPEFFSKYDAPQNAWLGVSVENRNHGLPRIDALREITAQIRFLSVEPLLEDIGKIDLHGIHWVIVGGESGPKARPMKQEWVVDIQRQCEEQNVAFFFKQWGGWGADGKRRAKKQNGRTLLGRTWDDMPYATSSLSL
;
A
#
# COMPACT_ATOMS: atom_id res chain seq x y z
N MET A 1 -10.98 -0.57 15.25
CA MET A 1 -11.58 -1.85 14.84
C MET A 1 -10.79 -2.36 13.65
N THR A 2 -10.10 -3.49 13.80
CA THR A 2 -9.53 -4.20 12.65
C THR A 2 -10.67 -4.83 11.86
N THR A 3 -10.73 -4.55 10.56
CA THR A 3 -11.78 -5.09 9.68
C THR A 3 -11.20 -6.19 8.81
N GLN A 4 -11.98 -7.25 8.54
CA GLN A 4 -11.67 -8.18 7.45
C GLN A 4 -11.57 -7.37 6.16
N SER A 5 -10.45 -7.51 5.46
CA SER A 5 -10.18 -6.72 4.28
C SER A 5 -10.84 -7.35 3.04
N ALA A 6 -11.35 -6.51 2.16
CA ALA A 6 -11.72 -6.88 0.79
C ALA A 6 -10.59 -6.60 -0.22
N ILE A 7 -9.39 -6.25 0.28
CA ILE A 7 -8.19 -6.03 -0.52
C ILE A 7 -7.50 -7.37 -0.69
N GLU A 8 -7.25 -7.77 -1.93
CA GLU A 8 -6.90 -9.12 -2.34
C GLU A 8 -5.60 -9.66 -1.73
N TRP A 9 -4.70 -8.77 -1.30
CA TRP A 9 -3.37 -9.09 -0.81
C TRP A 9 -3.16 -8.94 0.71
N THR A 10 -4.22 -8.69 1.48
CA THR A 10 -4.17 -8.52 2.95
C THR A 10 -5.39 -9.13 3.62
N GLU A 11 -5.24 -9.63 4.86
CA GLU A 11 -6.34 -10.27 5.59
C GLU A 11 -7.14 -9.26 6.43
N GLN A 12 -6.45 -8.30 7.05
CA GLN A 12 -7.06 -7.26 7.86
C GLN A 12 -6.46 -5.89 7.61
N THR A 13 -7.18 -4.84 7.98
CA THR A 13 -6.64 -3.48 8.07
C THR A 13 -6.44 -3.10 9.53
N TRP A 14 -5.38 -2.34 9.80
CA TRP A 14 -5.14 -1.72 11.10
C TRP A 14 -4.88 -0.23 10.89
N ASN A 15 -5.72 0.62 11.47
CA ASN A 15 -5.75 2.07 11.21
C ASN A 15 -5.59 2.86 12.52
N PRO A 16 -4.37 2.95 13.08
CA PRO A 16 -4.03 3.84 14.18
C PRO A 16 -4.12 5.34 13.79
N VAL A 17 -4.17 5.64 12.49
CA VAL A 17 -4.44 7.00 11.99
C VAL A 17 -5.54 6.94 10.93
N THR A 18 -6.40 7.95 10.89
CA THR A 18 -7.38 8.17 9.82
C THR A 18 -7.20 9.55 9.21
N GLY A 19 -7.66 9.72 7.97
CA GLY A 19 -7.53 11.01 7.27
C GLY A 19 -6.14 11.23 6.67
N CYS A 20 -6.05 12.13 5.70
CA CYS A 20 -4.82 12.42 4.95
C CYS A 20 -4.99 13.70 4.12
N THR A 21 -3.87 14.25 3.63
CA THR A 21 -3.87 15.30 2.60
C THR A 21 -3.39 14.75 1.24
N LYS A 22 -3.97 15.27 0.15
CA LYS A 22 -3.66 14.83 -1.21
C LYS A 22 -2.37 15.48 -1.71
N ILE A 23 -1.39 14.68 -2.12
CA ILE A 23 -0.08 15.18 -2.59
C ILE A 23 0.26 14.86 -4.04
N SER A 24 -0.58 14.10 -4.74
CA SER A 24 -0.28 13.69 -6.11
C SER A 24 -1.53 13.39 -6.94
N PRO A 25 -1.39 13.25 -8.28
CA PRO A 25 -2.49 12.87 -9.17
C PRO A 25 -3.16 11.54 -8.78
N GLY A 26 -2.47 10.62 -8.11
CA GLY A 26 -3.03 9.37 -7.62
C GLY A 26 -4.09 9.58 -6.52
N CYS A 27 -4.02 10.70 -5.79
CA CYS A 27 -4.97 11.04 -4.73
C CYS A 27 -6.27 11.68 -5.25
N LYS A 28 -6.35 12.05 -6.53
CA LYS A 28 -7.48 12.82 -7.09
C LYS A 28 -8.84 12.17 -6.82
N HIS A 29 -8.93 10.86 -6.95
CA HIS A 29 -10.15 10.07 -6.73
C HIS A 29 -10.00 9.07 -5.56
N CYS A 30 -9.34 9.52 -4.48
CA CYS A 30 -9.07 8.73 -3.29
C CYS A 30 -10.32 8.04 -2.73
N TYR A 31 -10.28 6.70 -2.63
CA TYR A 31 -11.37 5.94 -2.02
C TYR A 31 -11.51 6.22 -0.53
N ALA A 32 -10.39 6.43 0.17
CA ALA A 32 -10.37 6.65 1.62
C ALA A 32 -11.09 7.95 1.98
N GLU A 33 -10.95 9.01 1.18
CA GLU A 33 -11.71 10.25 1.37
C GLU A 33 -13.22 10.02 1.21
N THR A 34 -13.63 9.32 0.15
CA THR A 34 -15.05 9.01 -0.10
C THR A 34 -15.62 8.15 1.03
N MET A 35 -14.86 7.15 1.47
CA MET A 35 -15.24 6.26 2.56
C MET A 35 -15.29 7.01 3.90
N ALA A 36 -14.33 7.89 4.19
CA ALA A 36 -14.32 8.70 5.40
C ALA A 36 -15.61 9.54 5.51
N ARG A 37 -16.02 10.24 4.44
CA ARG A 37 -17.30 10.98 4.40
C ARG A 37 -18.50 10.10 4.76
N ARG A 38 -18.53 8.86 4.26
CA ARG A 38 -19.59 7.89 4.58
C ARG A 38 -19.55 7.49 6.05
N LEU A 39 -18.36 7.19 6.58
CA LEU A 39 -18.17 6.77 7.97
C LEU A 39 -18.53 7.89 8.96
N THR A 40 -18.23 9.15 8.61
CA THR A 40 -18.68 10.33 9.35
C THR A 40 -20.21 10.42 9.39
N ALA A 41 -20.87 10.30 8.23
CA ALA A 41 -22.34 10.32 8.17
C ALA A 41 -23.01 9.16 8.93
N MET A 42 -22.28 8.06 9.13
CA MET A 42 -22.72 6.91 9.93
C MET A 42 -22.37 7.03 11.43
N GLY A 43 -21.68 8.08 11.86
CA GLY A 43 -21.27 8.27 13.26
C GLY A 43 -20.25 7.23 13.75
N VAL A 44 -19.38 6.73 12.86
CA VAL A 44 -18.38 5.73 13.22
C VAL A 44 -17.23 6.38 13.99
N HIS A 45 -16.90 5.82 15.16
CA HIS A 45 -15.80 6.31 16.00
C HIS A 45 -14.46 6.39 15.26
N GLY A 46 -13.74 7.50 15.41
CA GLY A 46 -12.47 7.82 14.74
C GLY A 46 -12.61 8.42 13.33
N TYR A 47 -13.82 8.84 12.95
CA TYR A 47 -14.14 9.54 11.70
C TYR A 47 -15.00 10.79 11.93
N GLU A 48 -15.10 11.25 13.17
CA GLU A 48 -15.79 12.48 13.58
C GLU A 48 -15.25 13.69 12.81
N ASN A 49 -13.94 13.69 12.54
CA ASN A 49 -13.24 14.75 11.80
C ASN A 49 -13.23 14.53 10.27
N GLY A 50 -14.04 13.63 9.74
CA GLY A 50 -14.07 13.36 8.31
C GLY A 50 -12.77 12.76 7.79
N PHE A 51 -12.20 13.40 6.76
CA PHE A 51 -10.92 13.00 6.17
C PHE A 51 -9.74 13.82 6.69
N ASN A 52 -9.95 14.67 7.70
CA ASN A 52 -8.86 15.37 8.37
C ASN A 52 -8.02 14.37 9.15
N LEU A 53 -6.70 14.57 9.15
CA LEU A 53 -5.77 13.70 9.86
C LEU A 53 -6.16 13.61 11.34
N THR A 54 -6.30 12.37 11.83
CA THR A 54 -6.67 12.09 13.21
C THR A 54 -5.85 10.90 13.72
N LEU A 55 -5.08 11.13 14.77
CA LEU A 55 -4.39 10.06 15.50
C LEU A 55 -5.38 9.35 16.42
N LEU A 56 -5.28 8.03 16.52
CA LEU A 56 -6.19 7.19 17.30
C LEU A 56 -5.37 6.28 18.23
N PRO A 57 -4.72 6.84 19.29
CA PRO A 57 -3.84 6.09 20.19
C PRO A 57 -4.49 4.84 20.80
N GLU A 58 -5.80 4.88 21.06
CA GLU A 58 -6.57 3.75 21.58
C GLU A 58 -6.60 2.53 20.65
N ARG A 59 -6.30 2.73 19.35
CA ARG A 59 -6.20 1.65 18.35
C ARG A 59 -4.80 1.03 18.25
N LEU A 60 -3.78 1.62 18.88
CA LEU A 60 -2.40 1.10 18.81
C LEU A 60 -2.32 -0.34 19.31
N ALA A 61 -3.00 -0.65 20.41
CA ALA A 61 -2.96 -1.97 21.03
C ALA A 61 -3.83 -3.04 20.33
N GLU A 62 -4.51 -2.72 19.22
CA GLU A 62 -5.40 -3.67 18.54
C GLU A 62 -4.69 -4.97 18.09
N PRO A 63 -3.50 -4.92 17.46
CA PRO A 63 -2.83 -6.14 17.01
C PRO A 63 -2.33 -7.01 18.18
N LEU A 64 -1.96 -6.41 19.32
CA LEU A 64 -1.49 -7.15 20.51
C LEU A 64 -2.53 -8.17 21.02
N ARG A 65 -3.82 -7.94 20.75
CA ARG A 65 -4.92 -8.80 21.19
C ARG A 65 -5.10 -10.03 20.31
N ARG A 66 -4.46 -10.08 19.14
CA ARG A 66 -4.67 -11.14 18.16
C ARG A 66 -3.56 -12.18 18.21
N LYS A 67 -3.96 -13.44 18.46
CA LYS A 67 -3.04 -14.59 18.48
C LYS A 67 -2.83 -15.24 17.11
N LYS A 68 -3.86 -15.26 16.27
CA LYS A 68 -3.79 -15.89 14.93
C LYS A 68 -2.83 -15.08 14.03
N PRO A 69 -1.79 -15.69 13.43
CA PRO A 69 -0.95 -15.03 12.43
C PRO A 69 -1.80 -14.31 11.39
N THR A 70 -1.39 -13.09 11.03
CA THR A 70 -2.23 -12.23 10.19
C THR A 70 -1.40 -11.24 9.40
N VAL A 71 -1.77 -11.07 8.15
CA VAL A 71 -1.27 -10.02 7.27
C VAL A 71 -2.16 -8.78 7.43
N TYR A 72 -1.57 -7.70 7.94
CA TYR A 72 -2.21 -6.41 8.14
C TYR A 72 -1.79 -5.41 7.07
N PHE A 73 -2.75 -4.69 6.48
CA PHE A 73 -2.48 -3.45 5.79
C PHE A 73 -2.65 -2.28 6.77
N VAL A 74 -1.53 -1.62 7.05
CA VAL A 74 -1.45 -0.51 8.00
C VAL A 74 -1.89 0.78 7.31
N ASN A 75 -2.72 1.56 7.99
CA ASN A 75 -3.18 2.87 7.53
C ASN A 75 -3.86 2.83 6.15
N SER A 76 -4.73 1.85 5.91
CA SER A 76 -5.57 1.78 4.70
C SER A 76 -6.49 3.00 4.51
N MET A 77 -6.66 3.85 5.51
CA MET A 77 -7.55 5.03 5.51
C MET A 77 -6.79 6.34 5.73
N SER A 78 -5.45 6.30 5.66
CA SER A 78 -4.53 7.43 5.90
C SER A 78 -3.18 7.15 5.23
N ASP A 79 -2.13 7.88 5.60
CA ASP A 79 -0.74 7.58 5.24
C ASP A 79 0.09 7.68 6.53
N LEU A 80 0.77 6.60 6.94
CA LEU A 80 1.50 6.56 8.23
C LEU A 80 2.64 7.58 8.30
N PHE A 81 3.20 7.96 7.14
CA PHE A 81 4.27 8.93 7.04
C PHE A 81 3.75 10.34 6.73
N HIS A 82 2.46 10.64 6.95
CA HIS A 82 1.94 12.01 6.84
C HIS A 82 2.73 13.00 7.72
N GLU A 83 3.16 14.14 7.18
CA GLU A 83 4.07 15.13 7.77
C GLU A 83 3.62 15.65 9.14
N GLU A 84 2.31 15.72 9.37
CA GLU A 84 1.72 16.11 10.65
C GLU A 84 1.69 14.97 11.70
N ILE A 85 2.10 13.74 11.35
CA ILE A 85 2.25 12.62 12.30
C ILE A 85 3.66 12.70 12.90
N PRO A 86 3.78 12.90 14.23
CA PRO A 86 5.07 12.94 14.91
C PRO A 86 5.83 11.61 14.79
N ASP A 87 7.15 11.67 14.62
CA ASP A 87 8.02 10.48 14.59
C ASP A 87 7.82 9.59 15.83
N THR A 88 7.55 10.19 17.00
CA THR A 88 7.25 9.45 18.24
C THR A 88 6.00 8.59 18.13
N TYR A 89 4.98 9.03 17.38
CA TYR A 89 3.78 8.23 17.15
C TYR A 89 4.03 7.12 16.12
N ILE A 90 4.82 7.42 15.08
CA ILE A 90 5.26 6.39 14.11
C ILE A 90 6.07 5.31 14.84
N GLN A 91 6.94 5.70 15.77
CA GLN A 91 7.71 4.77 16.61
C GLN A 91 6.79 3.87 17.44
N GLN A 92 5.73 4.41 18.08
CA GLN A 92 4.75 3.61 18.81
C GLN A 92 4.04 2.57 17.93
N VAL A 93 3.76 2.91 16.67
CA VAL A 93 3.21 1.94 15.69
C VAL A 93 4.23 0.83 15.42
N PHE A 94 5.50 1.18 15.15
CA PHE A 94 6.55 0.18 14.94
C PHE A 94 6.86 -0.66 16.20
N ASP A 95 6.71 -0.12 17.41
CA ASP A 95 6.88 -0.87 18.65
C ASP A 95 5.83 -1.96 18.82
N VAL A 96 4.58 -1.69 18.42
CA VAL A 96 3.53 -2.72 18.38
C VAL A 96 3.87 -3.80 17.34
N ILE A 97 4.39 -3.40 16.17
CA ILE A 97 4.83 -4.34 15.13
C ILE A 97 5.93 -5.27 15.66
N ARG A 98 6.93 -4.73 16.36
CA ARG A 98 8.00 -5.53 17.00
C ARG A 98 7.47 -6.49 18.06
N GLN A 99 6.49 -6.06 18.83
CA GLN A 99 5.87 -6.88 19.90
C GLN A 99 4.95 -7.99 19.37
N THR A 100 4.69 -8.02 18.06
CA THR A 100 3.77 -8.99 17.43
C THR A 100 4.41 -9.71 16.24
N PRO A 101 5.52 -10.43 16.45
CA PRO A 101 6.30 -11.07 15.38
C PRO A 101 5.52 -12.15 14.61
N GLN A 102 4.41 -12.66 15.16
CA GLN A 102 3.51 -13.58 14.49
C GLN A 102 2.68 -12.94 13.36
N HIS A 103 2.66 -11.61 13.26
CA HIS A 103 1.93 -10.86 12.24
C HIS A 103 2.88 -10.25 11.21
N THR A 104 2.40 -10.08 9.99
CA THR A 104 3.09 -9.35 8.91
C THR A 104 2.37 -8.03 8.68
N TYR A 105 3.11 -6.93 8.57
CA TYR A 105 2.55 -5.59 8.41
C TYR A 105 2.99 -4.99 7.09
N GLN A 106 2.05 -4.73 6.19
CA GLN A 106 2.29 -4.01 4.95
C GLN A 106 2.00 -2.53 5.19
N ILE A 107 3.01 -1.69 5.01
CA ILE A 107 2.93 -0.24 5.18
C ILE A 107 3.23 0.40 3.83
N LEU A 108 2.31 1.22 3.33
CA LEU A 108 2.40 1.88 2.04
C LEU A 108 2.34 3.39 2.23
N THR A 109 3.25 4.14 1.59
CA THR A 109 3.25 5.60 1.64
C THR A 109 3.39 6.26 0.27
N LYS A 110 2.93 7.51 0.15
CA LYS A 110 3.28 8.42 -0.95
C LYS A 110 4.30 9.49 -0.54
N ARG A 111 4.71 9.51 0.72
CA ARG A 111 5.64 10.47 1.35
C ARG A 111 6.98 9.80 1.60
N ALA A 112 7.54 9.28 0.52
CA ALA A 112 8.73 8.43 0.59
C ALA A 112 9.96 9.19 1.09
N GLU A 113 10.00 10.51 0.92
CA GLU A 113 11.05 11.41 1.43
C GLU A 113 11.23 11.32 2.95
N ARG A 114 10.20 10.93 3.71
CA ARG A 114 10.33 10.71 5.15
C ARG A 114 10.92 9.36 5.53
N LEU A 115 10.96 8.40 4.60
CA LEU A 115 11.48 7.06 4.89
C LEU A 115 12.97 7.13 5.27
N PRO A 116 13.89 7.71 4.46
CA PRO A 116 15.31 7.75 4.83
C PRO A 116 15.56 8.52 6.13
N GLU A 117 14.88 9.65 6.35
CA GLU A 117 15.03 10.42 7.58
C GLU A 117 14.60 9.60 8.82
N PHE A 118 13.44 8.97 8.77
CA PHE A 118 12.93 8.17 9.88
C PHE A 118 13.83 6.94 10.14
N PHE A 119 14.18 6.20 9.08
CA PHE A 119 14.98 4.98 9.20
C PHE A 119 16.49 5.24 9.39
N SER A 120 16.95 6.49 9.34
CA SER A 120 18.29 6.86 9.82
C SER A 120 18.40 6.83 11.35
N LYS A 121 17.26 6.92 12.06
CA LYS A 121 17.17 6.97 13.52
C LYS A 121 16.64 5.66 14.13
N TYR A 122 15.91 4.87 13.34
CA TYR A 122 15.19 3.69 13.80
C TYR A 122 15.33 2.52 12.82
N ASP A 123 15.43 1.29 13.33
CA ASP A 123 15.47 0.10 12.47
C ASP A 123 14.06 -0.39 12.08
N ALA A 124 13.90 -0.80 10.82
CA ALA A 124 12.68 -1.46 10.36
C ALA A 124 12.55 -2.87 10.97
N PRO A 125 11.43 -3.22 11.63
CA PRO A 125 11.19 -4.58 12.11
C PRO A 125 11.14 -5.59 10.95
N GLN A 126 11.61 -6.82 11.18
CA GLN A 126 11.62 -7.87 10.15
C GLN A 126 10.23 -8.19 9.59
N ASN A 127 9.20 -8.05 10.41
CA ASN A 127 7.81 -8.28 10.04
C ASN A 127 7.09 -7.03 9.51
N ALA A 128 7.81 -5.94 9.25
CA ALA A 128 7.32 -4.76 8.53
C ALA A 128 7.76 -4.80 7.06
N TRP A 129 6.80 -4.97 6.16
CA TRP A 129 6.97 -4.81 4.73
C TRP A 129 6.70 -3.35 4.39
N LEU A 130 7.70 -2.68 3.83
CA LEU A 130 7.65 -1.25 3.55
C LEU A 130 7.52 -1.01 2.05
N GLY A 131 6.61 -0.12 1.66
CA GLY A 131 6.39 0.14 0.25
C GLY A 131 5.97 1.55 -0.06
N VAL A 132 6.09 1.88 -1.35
CA VAL A 132 5.70 3.19 -1.89
C VAL A 132 4.67 3.03 -3.00
N SER A 133 3.78 4.03 -3.14
CA SER A 133 2.89 4.05 -4.30
C SER A 133 3.58 4.66 -5.52
N VAL A 134 3.36 4.09 -6.70
CA VAL A 134 3.95 4.51 -7.97
C VAL A 134 2.86 4.72 -9.02
N GLU A 135 2.18 5.88 -9.00
CA GLU A 135 1.07 6.14 -9.92
C GLU A 135 1.47 6.68 -11.30
N ASN A 136 2.64 7.31 -11.42
CA ASN A 136 3.14 7.97 -12.64
C ASN A 136 4.65 8.21 -12.56
N ARG A 137 5.26 8.68 -13.66
CA ARG A 137 6.71 8.96 -13.74
C ARG A 137 7.13 10.08 -12.80
N ASN A 138 6.42 11.21 -12.83
CA ASN A 138 6.86 12.43 -12.15
C ASN A 138 6.85 12.34 -10.62
N HIS A 139 5.91 11.60 -10.04
CA HIS A 139 5.76 11.51 -8.58
C HIS A 139 6.08 10.10 -8.07
N GLY A 140 5.77 9.07 -8.84
CA GLY A 140 5.92 7.68 -8.41
C GLY A 140 7.36 7.18 -8.46
N LEU A 141 8.05 7.37 -9.59
CA LEU A 141 9.42 6.86 -9.76
C LEU A 141 10.40 7.40 -8.71
N PRO A 142 10.42 8.71 -8.38
CA PRO A 142 11.33 9.24 -7.34
C PRO A 142 11.12 8.60 -5.96
N ARG A 143 9.93 8.06 -5.66
CA ARG A 143 9.67 7.38 -4.38
C ARG A 143 10.37 6.03 -4.29
N ILE A 144 10.64 5.40 -5.42
CA ILE A 144 11.38 4.12 -5.47
C ILE A 144 12.81 4.36 -4.98
N ASP A 145 13.42 5.48 -5.38
CA ASP A 145 14.77 5.86 -4.95
C ASP A 145 14.84 5.99 -3.42
N ALA A 146 13.95 6.78 -2.83
CA ALA A 146 13.87 6.93 -1.37
C ALA A 146 13.59 5.61 -0.64
N LEU A 147 12.79 4.70 -1.21
CA LEU A 147 12.56 3.36 -0.64
C LEU A 147 13.82 2.48 -0.70
N ARG A 148 14.68 2.65 -1.71
CA ARG A 148 15.91 1.86 -1.86
C ARG A 148 17.02 2.30 -0.91
N GLU A 149 16.97 3.53 -0.40
CA GLU A 149 17.90 4.05 0.61
C GLU A 149 17.72 3.39 1.98
N ILE A 150 16.54 2.82 2.27
CA ILE A 150 16.27 2.18 3.56
C ILE A 150 16.55 0.68 3.54
N THR A 151 16.92 0.15 4.71
CA THR A 151 17.03 -1.30 4.94
C THR A 151 15.70 -1.82 5.48
N ALA A 152 15.10 -2.79 4.79
CA ALA A 152 13.89 -3.47 5.24
C ALA A 152 13.88 -4.91 4.70
N GLN A 153 13.29 -5.83 5.47
CA GLN A 153 13.20 -7.25 5.09
C GLN A 153 12.47 -7.42 3.75
N ILE A 154 11.38 -6.67 3.55
CA ILE A 154 10.64 -6.62 2.28
C ILE A 154 10.40 -5.15 1.93
N ARG A 155 10.77 -4.80 0.71
CA ARG A 155 10.47 -3.54 0.02
C ARG A 155 9.55 -3.82 -1.16
N PHE A 156 8.43 -3.12 -1.26
CA PHE A 156 7.45 -3.35 -2.32
C PHE A 156 6.92 -2.08 -2.97
N LEU A 157 6.42 -2.22 -4.20
CA LEU A 157 5.78 -1.13 -4.94
C LEU A 157 4.28 -1.43 -5.07
N SER A 158 3.45 -0.44 -4.75
CA SER A 158 2.06 -0.43 -5.18
C SER A 158 1.93 0.53 -6.36
N VAL A 159 1.95 -0.03 -7.56
CA VAL A 159 1.76 0.70 -8.82
C VAL A 159 0.25 0.92 -9.01
N GLU A 160 -0.34 1.68 -8.08
CA GLU A 160 -1.77 1.89 -7.96
C GLU A 160 -2.17 3.30 -7.49
N PRO A 161 -3.15 3.93 -8.16
CA PRO A 161 -3.63 3.55 -9.50
C PRO A 161 -2.51 3.77 -10.53
N LEU A 162 -2.30 2.83 -11.47
CA LEU A 162 -1.40 3.07 -12.60
C LEU A 162 -2.06 4.04 -13.59
N LEU A 163 -1.52 5.25 -13.72
CA LEU A 163 -2.15 6.34 -14.49
C LEU A 163 -1.57 6.55 -15.89
N GLU A 164 -0.37 6.03 -16.14
CA GLU A 164 0.34 6.17 -17.41
C GLU A 164 1.35 5.02 -17.57
N ASP A 165 1.92 4.87 -18.76
CA ASP A 165 3.14 4.09 -18.94
C ASP A 165 4.27 4.74 -18.11
N ILE A 166 4.82 4.03 -17.14
CA ILE A 166 5.92 4.54 -16.28
C ILE A 166 7.32 4.22 -16.84
N GLY A 167 7.41 3.51 -17.96
CA GLY A 167 8.67 3.18 -18.61
C GLY A 167 9.53 2.21 -17.80
N LYS A 168 10.86 2.30 -17.97
CA LYS A 168 11.81 1.43 -17.27
C LYS A 168 11.87 1.77 -15.78
N ILE A 169 11.85 0.73 -14.96
CA ILE A 169 11.90 0.79 -13.51
C ILE A 169 13.15 0.03 -13.04
N ASP A 170 13.97 0.69 -12.25
CA ASP A 170 15.04 0.04 -11.53
C ASP A 170 14.48 -0.62 -10.28
N LEU A 171 14.32 -1.95 -10.33
CA LEU A 171 13.76 -2.75 -9.25
C LEU A 171 14.85 -3.32 -8.33
N HIS A 172 16.10 -2.84 -8.42
CA HIS A 172 17.16 -3.27 -7.51
C HIS A 172 16.74 -3.12 -6.05
N GLY A 173 16.76 -4.22 -5.31
CA GLY A 173 16.38 -4.25 -3.90
C GLY A 173 14.87 -4.21 -3.62
N ILE A 174 14.03 -4.21 -4.66
CA ILE A 174 12.58 -4.35 -4.57
C ILE A 174 12.23 -5.84 -4.66
N HIS A 175 11.30 -6.29 -3.82
CA HIS A 175 10.96 -7.70 -3.67
C HIS A 175 9.59 -8.03 -4.25
N TRP A 176 8.70 -7.04 -4.38
CA TRP A 176 7.33 -7.27 -4.81
C TRP A 176 6.73 -6.03 -5.49
N VAL A 177 6.01 -6.25 -6.58
CA VAL A 177 5.31 -5.21 -7.33
C VAL A 177 3.84 -5.60 -7.48
N ILE A 178 2.96 -4.73 -6.99
CA ILE A 178 1.51 -4.84 -7.12
C ILE A 178 1.06 -3.84 -8.18
N VAL A 179 0.30 -4.28 -9.18
CA VAL A 179 -0.26 -3.39 -10.22
C VAL A 179 -1.78 -3.43 -10.20
N GLY A 180 -2.40 -2.25 -10.32
CA GLY A 180 -3.86 -2.14 -10.35
C GLY A 180 -4.38 -0.81 -10.88
N GLY A 181 -5.57 -0.88 -11.49
CA GLY A 181 -6.26 0.27 -12.04
C GLY A 181 -7.09 1.06 -11.01
N GLU A 182 -7.41 2.30 -11.35
CA GLU A 182 -8.22 3.16 -10.49
C GLU A 182 -9.65 2.65 -10.36
N SER A 183 -10.23 2.75 -9.16
CA SER A 183 -11.60 2.32 -8.87
C SER A 183 -12.53 3.51 -8.63
N GLY A 184 -13.84 3.25 -8.69
CA GLY A 184 -14.87 4.23 -8.35
C GLY A 184 -15.46 4.97 -9.55
N PRO A 185 -16.40 5.90 -9.30
CA PRO A 185 -17.22 6.53 -10.35
C PRO A 185 -16.45 7.53 -11.23
N LYS A 186 -15.21 7.85 -10.89
CA LYS A 186 -14.34 8.75 -11.68
C LYS A 186 -13.02 8.06 -12.06
N ALA A 187 -13.00 6.73 -12.05
CA ALA A 187 -11.82 5.95 -12.42
C ALA A 187 -11.27 6.36 -13.78
N ARG A 188 -9.97 6.54 -13.86
CA ARG A 188 -9.21 6.71 -15.11
C ARG A 188 -8.82 5.33 -15.68
N PRO A 189 -8.75 5.19 -17.02
CA PRO A 189 -8.39 3.93 -17.65
C PRO A 189 -6.90 3.63 -17.47
N MET A 190 -6.59 2.35 -17.25
CA MET A 190 -5.25 1.77 -17.31
C MET A 190 -5.18 0.89 -18.55
N LYS A 191 -4.09 0.96 -19.32
CA LYS A 191 -3.93 0.16 -20.53
C LYS A 191 -3.18 -1.14 -20.27
N GLN A 192 -3.53 -2.19 -21.01
CA GLN A 192 -2.93 -3.52 -20.82
C GLN A 192 -1.43 -3.52 -21.10
N GLU A 193 -0.98 -2.81 -22.13
CA GLU A 193 0.43 -2.72 -22.50
C GLU A 193 1.31 -2.17 -21.36
N TRP A 194 0.79 -1.26 -20.52
CA TRP A 194 1.54 -0.71 -19.38
C TRP A 194 1.76 -1.78 -18.31
N VAL A 195 0.72 -2.57 -18.01
CA VAL A 195 0.79 -3.65 -17.02
C VAL A 195 1.71 -4.76 -17.49
N VAL A 196 1.61 -5.15 -18.77
CA VAL A 196 2.46 -6.18 -19.37
C VAL A 196 3.93 -5.75 -19.36
N ASP A 197 4.21 -4.47 -19.62
CA ASP A 197 5.58 -3.96 -19.56
C ASP A 197 6.18 -4.07 -18.15
N ILE A 198 5.43 -3.65 -17.11
CA ILE A 198 5.86 -3.78 -15.71
C ILE A 198 6.05 -5.25 -15.32
N GLN A 199 5.13 -6.12 -15.73
CA GLN A 199 5.19 -7.56 -15.45
C GLN A 199 6.45 -8.18 -16.05
N ARG A 200 6.78 -7.87 -17.31
CA ARG A 200 8.01 -8.31 -17.96
C ARG A 200 9.26 -7.82 -17.23
N GLN A 201 9.29 -6.56 -16.82
CA GLN A 201 10.41 -6.00 -16.05
C GLN A 201 10.58 -6.69 -14.68
N CYS A 202 9.49 -7.13 -14.04
CA CYS A 202 9.55 -7.92 -12.81
C CYS A 202 10.17 -9.30 -13.06
N GLU A 203 9.77 -10.00 -14.13
CA GLU A 203 10.38 -11.28 -14.52
C GLU A 203 11.88 -11.13 -14.83
N GLU A 204 12.25 -10.12 -15.63
CA GLU A 204 13.65 -9.84 -16.00
C GLU A 204 14.55 -9.55 -14.76
N GLN A 205 13.98 -8.96 -13.72
CA GLN A 205 14.69 -8.57 -12.49
C GLN A 205 14.45 -9.53 -11.30
N ASN A 206 13.76 -10.66 -11.52
CA ASN A 206 13.42 -11.66 -10.49
C ASN A 206 12.64 -11.08 -9.29
N VAL A 207 11.63 -10.26 -9.57
CA VAL A 207 10.77 -9.62 -8.57
C VAL A 207 9.37 -10.24 -8.61
N ALA A 208 8.78 -10.51 -7.45
CA ALA A 208 7.43 -11.06 -7.38
C ALA A 208 6.41 -10.07 -7.98
N PHE A 209 5.51 -10.56 -8.82
CA PHE A 209 4.50 -9.74 -9.50
C PHE A 209 3.07 -10.13 -9.11
N PHE A 210 2.30 -9.15 -8.65
CA PHE A 210 0.89 -9.32 -8.30
C PHE A 210 0.01 -8.40 -9.14
N PHE A 211 -0.86 -8.97 -9.98
CA PHE A 211 -1.87 -8.19 -10.66
C PHE A 211 -3.16 -8.17 -9.85
N LYS A 212 -3.45 -7.03 -9.24
CA LYS A 212 -4.58 -6.90 -8.33
C LYS A 212 -5.91 -6.83 -9.06
N GLN A 213 -6.06 -5.88 -9.98
CA GLN A 213 -7.30 -5.69 -10.75
C GLN A 213 -7.19 -4.60 -11.83
N TRP A 214 -8.16 -4.60 -12.75
CA TRP A 214 -8.32 -3.56 -13.77
C TRP A 214 -8.97 -2.26 -13.27
N GLY A 215 -9.72 -2.28 -12.16
CA GLY A 215 -10.44 -1.09 -11.68
C GLY A 215 -11.74 -0.82 -12.45
N GLY A 216 -12.07 0.45 -12.66
CA GLY A 216 -13.32 0.88 -13.31
C GLY A 216 -13.36 0.66 -14.83
N TRP A 217 -12.22 0.38 -15.46
CA TRP A 217 -12.07 0.15 -16.90
C TRP A 217 -11.45 -1.22 -17.13
N GLY A 218 -12.06 -2.08 -17.94
CA GLY A 218 -11.48 -3.38 -18.27
C GLY A 218 -10.37 -3.27 -19.31
N ALA A 219 -9.67 -4.39 -19.54
CA ALA A 219 -8.63 -4.50 -20.56
C ALA A 219 -9.12 -4.14 -21.97
N ASP A 220 -10.41 -4.32 -22.24
CA ASP A 220 -11.09 -3.98 -23.50
C ASP A 220 -11.45 -2.48 -23.62
N GLY A 221 -11.02 -1.65 -22.67
CA GLY A 221 -11.31 -0.21 -22.64
C GLY A 221 -12.77 0.11 -22.31
N LYS A 222 -13.57 -0.85 -21.84
CA LYS A 222 -14.97 -0.60 -21.46
C LYS A 222 -15.11 -0.37 -19.96
N ARG A 223 -15.96 0.61 -19.62
CA ARG A 223 -16.24 0.98 -18.24
C ARG A 223 -17.29 0.05 -17.63
N ARG A 224 -16.98 -0.59 -16.50
CA ARG A 224 -17.86 -1.49 -15.75
C ARG A 224 -17.56 -1.43 -14.25
N ALA A 225 -18.36 -2.11 -13.43
CA ALA A 225 -18.05 -2.30 -12.03
C ALA A 225 -16.73 -3.09 -11.88
N LYS A 226 -15.89 -2.73 -10.89
CA LYS A 226 -14.57 -3.36 -10.68
C LYS A 226 -14.63 -4.89 -10.63
N LYS A 227 -15.67 -5.43 -9.98
CA LYS A 227 -15.91 -6.88 -9.83
C LYS A 227 -16.11 -7.57 -11.19
N GLN A 228 -16.69 -6.87 -12.17
CA GLN A 228 -16.91 -7.41 -13.52
C GLN A 228 -15.65 -7.35 -14.37
N ASN A 229 -14.79 -6.33 -14.18
CA ASN A 229 -13.53 -6.25 -14.90
C ASN A 229 -12.50 -7.27 -14.38
N GLY A 230 -12.59 -7.63 -13.10
CA GLY A 230 -11.81 -8.72 -12.52
C GLY A 230 -10.31 -8.45 -12.50
N ARG A 231 -9.55 -9.54 -12.45
CA ARG A 231 -8.10 -9.54 -12.23
C ARG A 231 -7.32 -10.53 -13.10
N THR A 232 -7.89 -10.85 -14.25
CA THR A 232 -7.21 -11.68 -15.25
C THR A 232 -6.35 -10.79 -16.13
N LEU A 233 -5.06 -11.12 -16.25
CA LEU A 233 -4.10 -10.49 -17.15
C LEU A 233 -3.47 -11.60 -18.02
N LEU A 234 -3.53 -11.44 -19.34
CA LEU A 234 -3.05 -12.45 -20.29
C LEU A 234 -3.64 -13.85 -20.04
N GLY A 235 -4.93 -13.92 -19.73
CA GLY A 235 -5.66 -15.18 -19.56
C GLY A 235 -5.47 -15.90 -18.21
N ARG A 236 -4.65 -15.36 -17.29
CA ARG A 236 -4.46 -15.93 -15.93
C ARG A 236 -4.50 -14.87 -14.83
N THR A 237 -4.55 -15.31 -13.57
CA THR A 237 -4.28 -14.44 -12.42
C THR A 237 -2.78 -14.46 -12.10
N TRP A 238 -2.31 -13.37 -11.48
CA TRP A 238 -0.92 -13.21 -11.06
C TRP A 238 -0.96 -12.84 -9.58
N ASP A 239 -0.52 -13.77 -8.74
CA ASP A 239 -0.75 -13.79 -7.30
C ASP A 239 0.54 -13.98 -6.50
N ASP A 240 1.69 -13.67 -7.11
CA ASP A 240 2.98 -13.88 -6.46
C ASP A 240 3.09 -13.03 -5.19
N MET A 241 3.70 -13.60 -4.16
CA MET A 241 4.01 -12.95 -2.90
C MET A 241 5.52 -13.04 -2.66
N PRO A 242 6.14 -12.04 -2.04
CA PRO A 242 7.55 -12.13 -1.71
C PRO A 242 7.71 -13.18 -0.59
N TYR A 243 8.61 -14.13 -0.79
CA TYR A 243 9.02 -15.02 0.29
C TYR A 243 9.96 -14.23 1.20
N ALA A 244 9.61 -14.12 2.49
CA ALA A 244 10.61 -13.77 3.48
C ALA A 244 11.63 -14.91 3.47
N THR A 245 12.84 -14.67 2.96
CA THR A 245 13.94 -15.59 3.15
C THR A 245 14.09 -15.78 4.65
N SER A 246 13.71 -16.95 5.15
CA SER A 246 14.12 -17.38 6.48
C SER A 246 15.64 -17.28 6.47
N SER A 247 16.19 -16.37 7.26
CA SER A 247 17.61 -16.41 7.59
C SER A 247 17.84 -17.80 8.19
N LEU A 248 18.42 -18.68 7.39
CA LEU A 248 19.12 -19.84 7.94
C LEU A 248 20.26 -19.24 8.74
N SER A 249 20.05 -19.16 10.05
CA SER A 249 21.10 -18.98 11.03
C SER A 249 22.17 -20.04 10.76
N LEU A 250 23.30 -19.60 10.23
CA LEU A 250 24.58 -20.32 10.30
C LEU A 250 25.09 -20.29 11.74
#